data_AF-A0A925FTM7-F1
#
_entry.id   AF-A0A925FTM7-F1
#
_cell.length_a   1.000
_cell.length_b   1.000
_cell.length_c   1.000
_cell.angle_alpha   90.00
_cell.angle_beta   90.00
_cell.angle_gamma   90.00
#
_symmetry.space_group_name_H-M   'P 1'
#
loop_
_entity.id
_entity.type
_entity.pdbx_description
1 polymer ?
#
loop_
_entity_poly.entity_id
_entity_poly.type
_entity_poly.pdbx_seq_one_letter_code
_entity_poly.pdbx_strand_id
1 'polypeptide(L)'
;MSLKTILKKIVETSGYTIKRPSKEESYYDGDGLKSIHNHDFLRDPEFIAAYGRGVEAAGDLNWHWRVHVGLWTAYSAGRLDGDFVECGVNRGFLSSAIMHYLDWDQTGKTFYLLDTFAGMDERYVSEKEINAGTLYHNQANLESGHYVRGVDSVRANFSQWKNVRIIEGPIPETLSEIDTASIAYLHLDM
;
A
#
# COMPACT_ATOMS: atom_id res chain seq x y z
N MET A 1 42.84 -0.32 -22.07
CA MET A 1 41.39 -0.02 -22.17
C MET A 1 40.89 0.27 -20.75
N SER A 2 40.08 1.31 -20.53
CA SER A 2 39.59 1.65 -19.18
C SER A 2 38.69 0.53 -18.62
N LEU A 3 38.74 0.27 -17.32
CA LEU A 3 37.88 -0.72 -16.64
C LEU A 3 36.39 -0.50 -16.98
N LYS A 4 35.96 0.77 -17.11
CA LYS A 4 34.60 1.12 -17.51
C LYS A 4 34.26 0.65 -18.91
N THR A 5 35.21 0.75 -19.85
CA THR A 5 35.02 0.30 -21.24
C THR A 5 34.93 -1.22 -21.33
N ILE A 6 35.70 -1.93 -20.50
CA ILE A 6 35.66 -3.39 -20.42
C ILE A 6 34.31 -3.85 -19.86
N LEU A 7 33.88 -3.28 -18.73
CA LEU A 7 32.56 -3.55 -18.13
C LEU A 7 31.41 -3.30 -19.10
N LYS A 8 31.44 -2.15 -19.80
CA LYS A 8 30.43 -1.81 -20.79
C LYS A 8 30.35 -2.86 -21.91
N LYS A 9 31.49 -3.27 -22.47
CA LYS A 9 31.54 -4.31 -23.50
C LYS A 9 31.01 -5.66 -23.02
N ILE A 10 31.36 -6.07 -21.80
CA ILE A 10 30.87 -7.33 -21.23
C ILE A 10 29.35 -7.29 -21.09
N VAL A 11 28.79 -6.20 -20.55
CA VAL A 11 27.35 -6.07 -20.36
C VAL A 11 26.60 -5.99 -21.69
N GLU A 12 27.17 -5.33 -22.70
CA GLU A 12 26.61 -5.26 -24.06
C GLU A 12 26.51 -6.63 -24.74
N THR A 13 27.42 -7.56 -24.45
CA THR A 13 27.30 -8.95 -24.99
C THR A 13 26.11 -9.72 -24.42
N SER A 14 25.56 -9.29 -23.29
CA SER A 14 24.36 -9.86 -22.67
C SER A 14 23.06 -9.18 -23.10
N GLY A 15 23.11 -8.27 -24.09
CA GLY A 15 21.94 -7.54 -24.59
C GLY A 15 21.55 -6.30 -23.78
N TYR A 16 22.38 -5.89 -22.81
CA TYR A 16 22.14 -4.72 -21.96
C TYR A 16 23.06 -3.56 -22.33
N THR A 17 22.59 -2.32 -22.24
CA THR A 17 23.43 -1.13 -22.47
C THR A 17 23.67 -0.38 -21.17
N ILE A 18 24.93 -0.06 -20.87
CA ILE A 18 25.27 0.86 -19.77
C ILE A 18 25.23 2.30 -20.29
N LYS A 19 24.17 3.03 -19.93
CA LYS A 19 24.06 4.48 -20.12
C LYS A 19 24.30 5.18 -18.79
N ARG A 20 25.16 6.19 -18.78
CA ARG A 20 25.26 7.11 -17.64
C ARG A 20 24.10 8.11 -17.79
N PRO A 21 23.27 8.32 -16.76
CA PRO A 21 22.25 9.35 -16.82
C PRO A 21 22.90 10.71 -17.13
N SER A 22 22.23 11.54 -17.93
CA SER A 22 22.65 12.93 -18.08
C SER A 22 22.55 13.65 -16.72
N LYS A 23 23.24 14.80 -16.54
CA LYS A 23 23.09 15.58 -15.30
C LYS A 23 21.67 16.12 -15.08
N GLU A 24 20.85 16.12 -16.13
CA GLU A 24 19.48 16.65 -16.14
C GLU A 24 18.42 15.54 -16.01
N GLU A 25 18.77 14.28 -16.28
CA GLU A 25 17.89 13.13 -16.11
C GLU A 25 17.75 12.82 -14.61
N SER A 26 16.63 13.25 -13.99
CA SER A 26 16.21 12.68 -12.70
C SER A 26 15.65 11.28 -12.93
N TYR A 27 16.00 10.34 -12.07
CA TYR A 27 15.44 9.00 -12.05
C TYR A 27 14.71 8.80 -10.73
N TYR A 28 13.61 8.06 -10.78
CA TYR A 28 12.97 7.53 -9.58
C TYR A 28 13.81 6.38 -9.04
N ASP A 29 14.07 6.37 -7.74
CA ASP A 29 14.79 5.30 -7.02
C ASP A 29 14.22 5.23 -5.60
N GLY A 30 13.19 4.42 -5.44
CA GLY A 30 12.44 4.31 -4.19
C GLY A 30 11.44 3.17 -4.26
N ASP A 31 10.94 2.74 -3.11
CA ASP A 31 9.86 1.74 -3.03
C ASP A 31 10.13 0.46 -3.85
N GLY A 32 11.39 0.01 -3.88
CA GLY A 32 11.83 -1.17 -4.65
C GLY A 32 11.83 -1.00 -6.18
N LEU A 33 11.54 0.20 -6.71
CA LEU A 33 11.51 0.51 -8.13
C LEU A 33 12.53 1.59 -8.50
N LYS A 34 13.29 1.33 -9.57
CA LYS A 34 14.16 2.32 -10.20
C LYS A 34 13.74 2.54 -11.64
N SER A 35 13.44 3.79 -12.01
CA SER A 35 12.93 4.13 -13.34
C SER A 35 13.45 5.48 -13.83
N ILE A 36 13.75 5.56 -15.12
CA ILE A 36 14.05 6.84 -15.81
C ILE A 36 12.79 7.50 -16.37
N HIS A 37 11.63 6.86 -16.22
CA HIS A 37 10.35 7.38 -16.71
C HIS A 37 9.79 8.43 -15.74
N ASN A 38 8.68 9.06 -16.16
CA ASN A 38 8.03 10.14 -15.42
C ASN A 38 7.70 9.70 -13.98
N HIS A 39 8.07 10.55 -13.03
CA HIS A 39 7.81 10.42 -11.60
C HIS A 39 7.40 11.78 -11.01
N ASP A 40 6.74 12.62 -11.82
CA ASP A 40 6.29 13.95 -11.42
C ASP A 40 5.19 13.90 -10.36
N PHE A 41 4.58 12.74 -10.12
CA PHE A 41 3.66 12.51 -9.00
C PHE A 41 4.31 12.88 -7.64
N LEU A 42 5.64 12.78 -7.49
CA LEU A 42 6.35 13.23 -6.29
C LEU A 42 6.27 14.75 -6.06
N ARG A 43 5.87 15.52 -7.08
CA ARG A 43 5.70 16.99 -7.03
C ARG A 43 4.24 17.40 -7.14
N ASP A 44 3.33 16.44 -7.34
CA ASP A 44 1.89 16.70 -7.42
C ASP A 44 1.36 17.04 -6.01
N PRO A 45 0.79 18.24 -5.80
CA PRO A 45 0.25 18.64 -4.51
C PRO A 45 -0.80 17.67 -3.94
N GLU A 46 -1.64 17.09 -4.79
CA GLU A 46 -2.70 16.16 -4.35
C GLU A 46 -2.10 14.83 -3.88
N PHE A 47 -1.07 14.34 -4.57
CA PHE A 47 -0.32 13.16 -4.14
C PHE A 47 0.41 13.43 -2.82
N ILE A 48 1.09 14.58 -2.69
CA ILE A 48 1.82 14.94 -1.47
C ILE A 48 0.86 14.99 -0.27
N ALA A 49 -0.31 15.59 -0.44
CA ALA A 49 -1.32 15.69 0.61
C ALA A 49 -1.88 14.31 0.99
N ALA A 50 -2.26 13.49 0.00
CA ALA A 50 -2.75 12.13 0.23
C ALA A 50 -1.70 11.22 0.90
N TYR A 51 -0.46 11.27 0.42
CA TYR A 51 0.65 10.53 1.03
C TYR A 51 0.89 10.99 2.47
N GLY A 52 0.91 12.31 2.70
CA GLY A 52 1.02 12.89 4.03
C GLY A 52 -0.06 12.39 4.98
N ARG A 53 -1.30 12.25 4.51
CA ARG A 53 -2.38 11.67 5.31
C ARG A 53 -2.13 10.19 5.64
N GLY A 54 -1.57 9.41 4.72
CA GLY A 54 -1.11 8.04 5.00
C GLY A 54 0.00 7.99 6.06
N VAL A 55 0.97 8.92 5.98
CA VAL A 55 2.04 9.07 6.97
C VAL A 55 1.49 9.38 8.36
N GLU A 56 0.47 10.23 8.48
CA GLU A 56 -0.21 10.50 9.75
C GLU A 56 -0.84 9.23 10.37
N ALA A 57 -1.34 8.31 9.53
CA ALA A 57 -1.97 7.08 9.99
C ALA A 57 -0.95 6.06 10.52
N ALA A 58 0.17 5.85 9.80
CA ALA A 58 1.05 4.71 10.04
C ALA A 58 2.56 5.03 10.14
N GLY A 59 2.95 6.29 10.04
CA GLY A 59 4.34 6.71 9.86
C GLY A 59 4.80 6.58 8.40
N ASP A 60 5.98 7.13 8.09
CA ASP A 60 6.47 7.14 6.71
C ASP A 60 7.10 5.79 6.32
N LEU A 61 6.43 5.09 5.41
CA LEU A 61 6.83 3.78 4.91
C LEU A 61 7.69 3.86 3.63
N ASN A 62 7.90 5.07 3.09
CA ASN A 62 8.54 5.31 1.79
C ASN A 62 7.85 4.60 0.59
N TRP A 63 6.52 4.39 0.68
CA TRP A 63 5.70 3.65 -0.29
C TRP A 63 5.23 4.53 -1.46
N HIS A 64 6.07 5.44 -1.93
CA HIS A 64 5.63 6.46 -2.89
C HIS A 64 5.04 5.86 -4.17
N TRP A 65 5.64 4.79 -4.70
CA TRP A 65 5.18 4.16 -5.93
C TRP A 65 3.88 3.38 -5.72
N ARG A 66 3.81 2.56 -4.67
CA ARG A 66 2.60 1.81 -4.32
C ARG A 66 1.41 2.72 -4.06
N VAL A 67 1.61 3.82 -3.33
CA VAL A 67 0.56 4.81 -3.09
C VAL A 67 0.15 5.49 -4.40
N HIS A 68 1.08 5.85 -5.28
CA HIS A 68 0.75 6.44 -6.58
C HIS A 68 -0.17 5.52 -7.40
N VAL A 69 0.17 4.23 -7.48
CA VAL A 69 -0.66 3.22 -8.17
C VAL A 69 -2.01 3.04 -7.47
N GLY A 70 -2.02 2.98 -6.14
CA GLY A 70 -3.23 2.85 -5.33
C GLY A 70 -4.20 4.01 -5.53
N LEU A 71 -3.72 5.26 -5.50
CA LEU A 71 -4.53 6.45 -5.75
C LEU A 71 -5.07 6.48 -7.19
N TRP A 72 -4.27 6.14 -8.18
CA TRP A 72 -4.72 6.05 -9.58
C TRP A 72 -5.83 5.01 -9.75
N THR A 73 -5.68 3.85 -9.11
CA THR A 73 -6.65 2.74 -9.17
C THR A 73 -7.94 3.13 -8.46
N ALA A 74 -7.84 3.69 -7.25
CA ALA A 74 -8.96 4.18 -6.46
C ALA A 74 -9.72 5.30 -7.17
N TYR A 75 -9.02 6.24 -7.79
CA TYR A 75 -9.62 7.30 -8.61
C TYR A 75 -10.41 6.74 -9.79
N SER A 76 -9.86 5.75 -10.47
CA SER A 76 -10.54 5.08 -11.59
C SER A 76 -11.78 4.34 -11.10
N ALA A 77 -11.66 3.58 -10.01
CA ALA A 77 -12.75 2.83 -9.38
C ALA A 77 -13.86 3.72 -8.79
N GLY A 78 -13.51 4.92 -8.30
CA GLY A 78 -14.46 5.87 -7.71
C GLY A 78 -15.58 6.32 -8.66
N ARG A 79 -15.41 6.10 -9.97
CA ARG A 79 -16.38 6.42 -11.02
C ARG A 79 -17.32 5.26 -11.37
N LEU A 80 -17.07 4.07 -10.83
CA LEU A 80 -17.88 2.89 -11.05
C LEU A 80 -18.88 2.74 -9.90
N ASP A 81 -19.98 2.03 -10.15
CA ASP A 81 -20.87 1.61 -9.09
C ASP A 81 -20.19 0.57 -8.19
N GLY A 82 -20.48 0.63 -6.89
CA GLY A 82 -19.92 -0.27 -5.89
C GLY A 82 -18.99 0.39 -4.88
N ASP A 83 -18.73 -0.37 -3.83
CA ASP A 83 -18.00 0.03 -2.64
C ASP A 83 -16.53 -0.39 -2.67
N PHE A 84 -15.78 0.10 -1.69
CA PHE A 84 -14.33 -0.12 -1.58
C PHE A 84 -14.05 -1.12 -0.47
N VAL A 85 -13.09 -2.02 -0.71
CA VAL A 85 -12.67 -3.04 0.26
C VAL A 85 -11.14 -3.06 0.35
N GLU A 86 -10.61 -3.06 1.56
CA GLU A 86 -9.20 -3.35 1.86
C GLU A 86 -9.11 -4.52 2.84
N CYS A 87 -8.30 -5.50 2.48
CA CYS A 87 -7.99 -6.69 3.28
C CYS A 87 -6.51 -6.64 3.69
N GLY A 88 -6.24 -6.52 4.99
CA GLY A 88 -4.90 -6.19 5.49
C GLY A 88 -4.70 -4.68 5.53
N VAL A 89 -5.29 -4.04 6.55
CA VAL A 89 -5.36 -2.59 6.72
C VAL A 89 -4.22 -2.08 7.60
N ASN A 90 -3.83 -2.85 8.63
CA ASN A 90 -2.95 -2.41 9.69
C ASN A 90 -3.42 -1.05 10.26
N ARG A 91 -2.59 0.01 10.22
CA ARG A 91 -2.96 1.37 10.64
C ARG A 91 -3.69 2.17 9.57
N GLY A 92 -3.84 1.62 8.37
CA GLY A 92 -4.63 2.19 7.28
C GLY A 92 -3.90 3.27 6.47
N PHE A 93 -2.61 3.08 6.16
CA PHE A 93 -1.83 4.05 5.36
C PHE A 93 -2.51 4.32 4.02
N LEU A 94 -2.70 3.29 3.19
CA LEU A 94 -3.21 3.45 1.83
C LEU A 94 -4.67 3.89 1.82
N SER A 95 -5.52 3.23 2.62
CA SER A 95 -6.91 3.64 2.83
C SER A 95 -7.04 5.12 3.22
N SER A 96 -6.24 5.61 4.18
CA SER A 96 -6.29 7.04 4.59
C SER A 96 -5.88 7.98 3.45
N ALA A 97 -4.85 7.59 2.67
CA ALA A 97 -4.42 8.35 1.50
C ALA A 97 -5.52 8.40 0.43
N ILE A 98 -6.17 7.27 0.14
CA ILE A 98 -7.28 7.17 -0.82
C ILE A 98 -8.45 8.05 -0.37
N MET A 99 -8.85 7.94 0.91
CA MET A 99 -10.00 8.68 1.43
C MET A 99 -9.78 10.19 1.42
N HIS A 100 -8.54 10.64 1.66
CA HIS A 100 -8.18 12.04 1.49
C HIS A 100 -8.24 12.46 0.01
N TYR A 101 -7.58 11.70 -0.86
CA TYR A 101 -7.45 12.02 -2.29
C TYR A 101 -8.79 12.08 -3.04
N LEU A 102 -9.76 11.26 -2.62
CA LEU A 102 -11.09 11.21 -3.25
C LEU A 102 -12.12 12.13 -2.61
N ASP A 103 -11.75 12.89 -1.57
CA ASP A 103 -12.70 13.60 -0.71
C ASP A 103 -13.85 12.67 -0.29
N TRP A 104 -13.50 11.62 0.45
CA TRP A 104 -14.30 10.41 0.63
C TRP A 104 -15.79 10.65 0.91
N ASP A 105 -16.10 11.60 1.78
CA ASP A 105 -17.48 11.93 2.18
C ASP A 105 -18.35 12.38 1.00
N GLN A 106 -17.76 12.91 -0.08
CA GLN A 106 -18.47 13.29 -1.31
C GLN A 106 -18.77 12.12 -2.24
N THR A 107 -18.09 10.97 -2.07
CA THR A 107 -18.27 9.80 -2.94
C THR A 107 -19.61 9.10 -2.70
N GLY A 108 -20.16 9.21 -1.49
CA GLY A 108 -21.35 8.48 -1.06
C GLY A 108 -21.16 6.96 -0.91
N LYS A 109 -19.94 6.46 -1.08
CA LYS A 109 -19.59 5.03 -1.02
C LYS A 109 -19.29 4.58 0.41
N THR A 110 -19.22 3.27 0.62
CA THR A 110 -18.73 2.64 1.85
C THR A 110 -17.33 2.07 1.65
N PHE A 111 -16.45 2.25 2.63
CA PHE A 111 -15.12 1.62 2.65
C PHE A 111 -15.11 0.56 3.76
N TYR A 112 -15.01 -0.70 3.36
CA TYR A 112 -14.84 -1.83 4.25
C TYR A 112 -13.35 -2.08 4.49
N LEU A 113 -12.94 -2.04 5.75
CA LEU A 113 -11.55 -2.16 6.21
C LEU A 113 -11.45 -3.41 7.09
N LEU A 114 -10.94 -4.50 6.52
CA LEU A 114 -10.87 -5.82 7.15
C LEU A 114 -9.43 -6.11 7.59
N ASP A 115 -9.24 -6.39 8.88
CA ASP A 115 -7.96 -6.80 9.45
C ASP A 115 -8.19 -7.52 10.79
N THR A 116 -7.24 -8.32 11.23
CA THR A 116 -7.26 -8.87 12.59
C THR A 116 -6.95 -7.79 13.64
N PHE A 117 -6.23 -6.74 13.24
CA PHE A 117 -5.58 -5.74 14.09
C PHE A 117 -4.71 -6.38 15.19
N ALA A 118 -4.25 -7.61 14.94
CA ALA A 118 -3.47 -8.42 15.88
C ALA A 118 -2.38 -9.23 15.17
N GLY A 119 -2.05 -8.87 13.93
CA GLY A 119 -1.11 -9.60 13.07
C GLY A 119 -1.73 -10.84 12.43
N MET A 120 -0.90 -11.69 11.84
CA MET A 120 -1.36 -12.88 11.11
C MET A 120 -2.00 -13.90 12.06
N ASP A 121 -3.12 -14.48 11.62
CA ASP A 121 -3.75 -15.63 12.28
C ASP A 121 -3.03 -16.92 11.87
N GLU A 122 -2.45 -17.61 12.85
CA GLU A 122 -1.68 -18.86 12.64
C GLU A 122 -2.46 -19.93 11.89
N ARG A 123 -3.79 -19.97 12.01
CA ARG A 123 -4.64 -20.95 11.33
C ARG A 123 -4.53 -20.87 9.80
N TYR A 124 -4.10 -19.72 9.27
CA TYR A 124 -3.96 -19.46 7.83
C TYR A 124 -2.52 -19.41 7.35
N VAL A 125 -1.55 -19.74 8.20
CA VAL A 125 -0.13 -19.81 7.82
C VAL A 125 0.21 -21.26 7.47
N SER A 126 0.69 -21.50 6.25
CA SER A 126 1.06 -22.84 5.81
C SER A 126 2.32 -23.36 6.51
N GLU A 127 2.50 -24.67 6.58
CA GLU A 127 3.72 -25.28 7.14
C GLU A 127 5.00 -24.73 6.46
N LYS A 128 4.95 -24.46 5.16
CA LYS A 128 6.06 -23.88 4.40
C LYS A 128 6.42 -22.48 4.92
N GLU A 129 5.42 -21.65 5.20
CA GLU A 129 5.58 -20.30 5.71
C GLU A 129 6.05 -20.30 7.17
N ILE A 130 5.53 -21.22 7.98
CA ILE A 130 6.02 -21.45 9.35
C ILE A 130 7.52 -21.79 9.31
N ASN A 131 7.91 -22.75 8.47
CA ASN A 131 9.32 -23.14 8.30
C ASN A 131 10.20 -22.01 7.74
N ALA A 132 9.62 -21.05 7.01
CA ALA A 132 10.30 -19.85 6.53
C ALA A 132 10.37 -18.72 7.59
N GLY A 133 9.85 -18.93 8.80
CA GLY A 133 9.91 -17.98 9.90
C GLY A 133 8.76 -16.96 9.96
N THR A 134 7.65 -17.20 9.27
CA THR A 134 6.54 -16.23 9.17
C THR A 134 5.95 -15.86 10.53
N LEU A 135 5.69 -16.83 11.40
CA LEU A 135 5.16 -16.55 12.75
C LEU A 135 6.16 -15.78 13.63
N TYR A 136 7.46 -16.04 13.45
CA TYR A 136 8.50 -15.27 14.13
C TYR A 136 8.51 -13.81 13.67
N HIS A 137 8.47 -13.56 12.36
CA HIS A 137 8.39 -12.20 11.81
C HIS A 137 7.08 -11.50 12.20
N ASN A 138 5.95 -12.22 12.22
CA ASN A 138 4.68 -11.68 12.68
C ASN A 138 4.77 -11.17 14.13
N GLN A 139 5.31 -12.00 15.03
CA GLN A 139 5.52 -11.61 16.42
C GLN A 139 6.47 -10.42 16.54
N ALA A 140 7.59 -10.41 15.80
CA ALA A 140 8.54 -9.31 15.79
C ALA A 140 7.92 -7.99 15.25
N ASN A 141 7.05 -8.07 14.24
CA ASN A 141 6.32 -6.92 13.71
C ASN A 141 5.33 -6.35 14.73
N LEU A 142 4.66 -7.22 15.49
CA LEU A 142 3.78 -6.81 16.58
C LEU A 142 4.58 -6.17 17.72
N GLU A 143 5.74 -6.70 18.08
CA GLU A 143 6.58 -6.19 19.18
C GLU A 143 7.26 -4.86 18.84
N SER A 144 7.71 -4.70 17.60
CA SER A 144 8.28 -3.45 17.10
C SER A 144 7.24 -2.36 16.85
N GLY A 145 5.95 -2.70 16.88
CA GLY A 145 4.84 -1.79 16.59
C GLY A 145 4.60 -1.54 15.11
N HIS A 146 5.31 -2.26 14.22
CA HIS A 146 5.08 -2.26 12.78
C HIS A 146 3.67 -2.75 12.45
N TYR A 147 3.21 -3.82 13.12
CA TYR A 147 1.81 -4.21 13.13
C TYR A 147 1.11 -3.55 14.32
N VAL A 148 -0.06 -2.97 14.05
CA VAL A 148 -0.94 -2.46 15.09
C VAL A 148 -1.39 -3.58 16.02
N ARG A 149 -1.59 -3.23 17.29
CA ARG A 149 -2.18 -4.10 18.31
C ARG A 149 -3.47 -3.47 18.80
N GLY A 150 -4.59 -4.07 18.44
CA GLY A 150 -5.92 -3.58 18.76
C GLY A 150 -6.41 -2.51 17.78
N VAL A 151 -7.73 -2.50 17.60
CA VAL A 151 -8.44 -1.73 16.58
C VAL A 151 -8.70 -0.26 16.94
N ASP A 152 -8.56 0.13 18.22
CA ASP A 152 -9.02 1.45 18.70
C ASP A 152 -8.28 2.62 18.04
N SER A 153 -6.96 2.51 17.86
CA SER A 153 -6.17 3.53 17.16
C SER A 153 -6.57 3.67 15.68
N VAL A 154 -7.00 2.56 15.06
CA VAL A 154 -7.46 2.53 13.68
C VAL A 154 -8.84 3.19 13.58
N ARG A 155 -9.77 2.87 14.50
CA ARG A 155 -11.07 3.57 14.61
C ARG A 155 -10.89 5.06 14.79
N ALA A 156 -9.97 5.48 15.66
CA ALA A 156 -9.66 6.89 15.85
C ALA A 156 -9.14 7.54 14.56
N ASN A 157 -8.21 6.89 13.84
CA ASN A 157 -7.66 7.36 12.58
C ASN A 157 -8.76 7.64 11.53
N PHE A 158 -9.74 6.74 11.41
CA PHE A 158 -10.82 6.85 10.42
C PHE A 158 -12.04 7.63 10.89
N SER A 159 -12.09 8.08 12.15
CA SER A 159 -13.27 8.75 12.75
C SER A 159 -13.69 10.06 12.09
N GLN A 160 -12.81 10.67 11.30
CA GLN A 160 -13.09 11.93 10.58
C GLN A 160 -13.96 11.74 9.33
N TRP A 161 -14.10 10.52 8.82
CA TRP A 161 -14.86 10.20 7.61
C TRP A 161 -16.13 9.43 7.91
N LYS A 162 -17.10 9.54 7.01
CA LYS A 162 -18.36 8.79 7.05
C LYS A 162 -18.25 7.49 6.25
N ASN A 163 -19.22 6.60 6.46
CA ASN A 163 -19.36 5.35 5.71
C ASN A 163 -18.09 4.48 5.72
N VAL A 164 -17.41 4.42 6.86
CA VAL A 164 -16.29 3.50 7.09
C VAL A 164 -16.78 2.32 7.91
N ARG A 165 -16.46 1.10 7.47
CA ARG A 165 -16.79 -0.15 8.16
C ARG A 165 -15.48 -0.86 8.52
N ILE A 166 -15.04 -0.68 9.75
CA ILE A 166 -13.88 -1.42 10.29
C ILE A 166 -14.38 -2.75 10.85
N ILE A 167 -13.92 -3.84 10.24
CA ILE A 167 -14.30 -5.21 10.59
C ILE A 167 -13.07 -5.91 11.15
N GLU A 168 -13.14 -6.26 12.43
CA GLU A 168 -12.05 -6.88 13.16
C GLU A 168 -12.18 -8.40 13.13
N GLY A 169 -11.21 -9.06 12.51
CA GLY A 169 -11.12 -10.50 12.48
C GLY A 169 -10.36 -11.04 11.28
N PRO A 170 -10.06 -12.34 11.28
CA PRO A 170 -9.32 -12.98 10.22
C PRO A 170 -10.17 -13.11 8.94
N ILE A 171 -9.47 -13.04 7.81
CA ILE A 171 -10.01 -13.40 6.51
C ILE A 171 -9.68 -14.88 6.29
N PRO A 172 -10.65 -15.71 5.85
CA PRO A 172 -11.91 -15.35 5.20
C PRO A 172 -13.15 -15.17 6.11
N GLU A 173 -13.06 -15.36 7.42
CA GLU A 173 -14.24 -15.39 8.31
C GLU A 173 -15.08 -14.11 8.26
N THR A 174 -14.41 -12.97 8.17
CA THR A 174 -15.04 -11.64 8.14
C THR A 174 -15.59 -11.24 6.77
N LEU A 175 -15.32 -12.00 5.69
CA LEU A 175 -15.79 -11.64 4.34
C LEU A 175 -17.31 -11.58 4.24
N SER A 176 -18.02 -12.36 5.06
CA SER A 176 -19.49 -12.37 5.10
C SER A 176 -20.10 -11.10 5.70
N GLU A 177 -19.30 -10.25 6.36
CA GLU A 177 -19.73 -8.97 6.93
C GLU A 177 -19.70 -7.81 5.91
N ILE A 178 -19.17 -8.06 4.70
CA ILE A 178 -19.24 -7.11 3.59
C ILE A 178 -20.66 -7.16 3.00
N ASP A 179 -21.54 -6.35 3.56
CA ASP A 179 -22.94 -6.22 3.10
C ASP A 179 -23.08 -5.14 2.01
N THR A 180 -22.47 -5.39 0.85
CA THR A 180 -22.67 -4.58 -0.37
C THR A 180 -22.97 -5.47 -1.57
N ALA A 181 -23.74 -4.91 -2.52
CA ALA A 181 -24.12 -5.63 -3.75
C ALA A 181 -23.00 -5.69 -4.79
N SER A 182 -22.04 -4.77 -4.74
CA SER A 182 -20.98 -4.66 -5.75
C SER A 182 -19.73 -3.98 -5.20
N ILE A 183 -18.56 -4.45 -5.62
CA ILE A 183 -17.26 -3.92 -5.22
C ILE A 183 -16.61 -3.25 -6.44
N ALA A 184 -16.31 -1.96 -6.33
CA ALA A 184 -15.63 -1.18 -7.37
C ALA A 184 -14.11 -1.22 -7.21
N TYR A 185 -13.63 -1.36 -5.97
CA TYR A 185 -12.21 -1.37 -5.60
C TYR A 185 -11.94 -2.45 -4.56
N LEU A 186 -10.92 -3.28 -4.80
CA LEU A 186 -10.44 -4.29 -3.87
C LEU A 186 -8.92 -4.20 -3.76
N HIS A 187 -8.43 -3.97 -2.54
CA HIS A 187 -7.02 -4.03 -2.18
C HIS A 187 -6.75 -5.25 -1.29
N LEU A 188 -5.76 -6.05 -1.67
CA LEU A 188 -5.32 -7.24 -0.93
C LEU A 188 -3.86 -7.05 -0.50
N ASP A 189 -3.61 -6.88 0.79
CA ASP A 189 -2.29 -6.58 1.38
C ASP A 189 -2.14 -7.25 2.76
N MET A 190 -2.28 -8.58 2.78
CA MET A 190 -2.24 -9.43 3.98
C MET A 190 -0.88 -10.10 4.17
#